data_AF-A0A845F2J4-F1
#
_entry.id   AF-A0A845F2J4-F1
#
_cell.length_a   1.000
_cell.length_b   1.000
_cell.length_c   1.000
_cell.angle_alpha   90.00
_cell.angle_beta   90.00
_cell.angle_gamma   90.00
#
_symmetry.space_group_name_H-M   'P 1'
#
loop_
_entity.id
_entity.type
_entity.pdbx_description
1 polymer ?
#
loop_
_entity_poly.entity_id
_entity_poly.type
_entity_poly.pdbx_seq_one_letter_code
_entity_poly.pdbx_strand_id
1 'polypeptide(L)'
;MAIGWIMGLVMAGVLGTIFAVLIATLQKHVHKTNGRIDFQKTNLYFYWSRWDYVMIASSAYSFLCITGLFVFLIKGENIENPFVQFFLHQTFVFPLLTFLWFIFRLAYTYKGIKERWPNEF
;
A
#
# COMPACT_ATOMS: atom_id res chain seq x y z
N MET A 1 23.05 13.39 -11.03
CA MET A 1 22.59 12.05 -11.47
C MET A 1 21.74 11.28 -10.45
N ALA A 2 21.81 11.52 -9.13
CA ALA A 2 21.01 10.75 -8.15
C ALA A 2 20.06 11.60 -7.27
N ILE A 3 19.99 12.91 -7.49
CA ILE A 3 19.25 13.84 -6.60
C ILE A 3 17.75 13.50 -6.60
N GLY A 4 17.17 13.21 -7.76
CA GLY A 4 15.75 12.82 -7.86
C GLY A 4 15.44 11.51 -7.14
N TRP A 5 16.32 10.52 -7.26
CA TRP A 5 16.22 9.25 -6.54
C TRP A 5 16.33 9.42 -5.02
N ILE A 6 17.28 10.22 -4.55
CA ILE A 6 17.46 10.51 -3.12
C ILE A 6 16.23 11.23 -2.56
N MET A 7 15.73 12.25 -3.25
CA MET A 7 14.47 12.93 -2.87
C MET A 7 13.29 11.95 -2.86
N GLY A 8 13.24 11.04 -3.83
CA GLY A 8 12.22 10.00 -3.89
C GLY A 8 12.26 9.05 -2.69
N LEU A 9 13.46 8.64 -2.28
CA LEU A 9 13.66 7.74 -1.15
C LEU A 9 13.33 8.42 0.18
N VAL A 10 13.71 9.69 0.35
CA VAL A 10 13.33 10.49 1.52
C VAL A 10 11.80 10.63 1.60
N MET A 11 11.15 10.98 0.49
CA MET A 11 9.69 11.13 0.47
C MET A 11 8.97 9.80 0.76
N ALA A 12 9.46 8.70 0.18
CA ALA A 12 8.95 7.36 0.47
C ALA A 12 9.13 7.00 1.95
N GLY A 13 10.26 7.35 2.56
CA GLY A 13 10.51 7.14 3.98
C GLY A 13 9.56 7.95 4.87
N VAL A 14 9.34 9.23 4.55
CA VAL A 14 8.43 10.11 5.32
C VAL A 14 6.99 9.61 5.23
N LEU A 15 6.48 9.41 4.01
CA LEU A 15 5.11 8.91 3.81
C LEU A 15 4.94 7.50 4.38
N GLY A 16 5.91 6.63 4.17
CA GLY A 16 5.93 5.28 4.76
C GLY A 16 5.89 5.30 6.28
N THR A 17 6.59 6.24 6.92
CA THR A 17 6.55 6.41 8.39
C THR A 17 5.18 6.89 8.86
N ILE A 18 4.59 7.89 8.19
CA ILE A 18 3.24 8.39 8.51
C ILE A 18 2.22 7.25 8.40
N PHE A 19 2.29 6.47 7.32
CA PHE A 19 1.44 5.31 7.11
C PHE A 19 1.64 4.26 8.19
N ALA A 20 2.89 3.94 8.54
CA ALA A 20 3.20 3.00 9.61
C ALA A 20 2.62 3.44 10.97
N VAL A 21 2.66 4.73 11.29
CA VAL A 21 2.04 5.27 12.52
C VAL A 21 0.52 5.17 12.47
N LEU A 22 -0.11 5.58 11.37
CA LEU A 22 -1.57 5.44 11.19
C LEU A 22 -2.03 3.98 11.32
N ILE A 23 -1.21 3.05 10.83
CA ILE A 23 -1.39 1.62 10.95
C ILE A 23 -1.18 1.13 12.38
N ALA A 24 -0.14 1.59 13.08
CA ALA A 24 0.18 1.15 14.43
C ALA A 24 -0.90 1.54 15.44
N THR A 25 -1.59 2.65 15.20
CA THR A 25 -2.71 3.12 16.02
C THR A 25 -4.02 2.34 15.80
N LEU A 26 -4.04 1.35 14.90
CA LEU A 26 -5.17 0.42 14.82
C LEU A 26 -5.15 -0.49 16.05
N GLN A 27 -6.23 -0.48 16.84
CA GLN A 27 -6.44 -1.52 17.84
C GLN A 27 -6.62 -2.87 17.13
N LYS A 28 -5.55 -3.66 17.08
CA LYS A 28 -5.55 -4.99 16.49
C LYS A 28 -6.22 -5.96 17.47
N HIS A 29 -7.53 -6.13 17.35
CA HIS A 29 -8.22 -7.29 17.93
C HIS A 29 -8.00 -8.54 17.07
N VAL A 30 -6.73 -8.92 16.86
CA VAL A 30 -6.36 -10.17 16.19
C VAL A 30 -6.22 -11.24 17.26
N HIS A 31 -7.18 -12.16 17.31
CA HIS A 31 -7.13 -13.29 18.22
C HIS A 31 -6.36 -14.43 17.54
N LYS A 32 -5.42 -15.03 18.28
CA LYS A 32 -4.64 -16.17 17.79
C LYS A 32 -4.89 -17.37 18.69
N THR A 33 -5.15 -18.52 18.07
CA THR A 33 -5.29 -19.81 18.75
C THR A 33 -4.24 -20.76 18.14
N ASN A 34 -3.34 -21.32 18.96
CA ASN A 34 -2.22 -22.16 18.52
C ASN A 34 -1.35 -21.53 17.42
N GLY A 35 -1.04 -20.23 17.54
CA GLY A 35 -0.17 -19.50 16.62
C GLY A 35 -0.82 -19.14 15.26
N ARG A 36 -2.02 -19.64 14.98
CA ARG A 36 -2.82 -19.28 13.80
C ARG A 36 -3.85 -18.21 14.17
N ILE A 37 -4.19 -17.35 13.21
CA ILE A 37 -5.25 -16.36 13.39
C ILE A 37 -6.57 -17.12 13.51
N ASP A 38 -7.33 -16.86 14.57
CA ASP A 38 -8.67 -17.39 14.75
C ASP A 38 -9.65 -16.44 14.05
N PHE A 39 -10.12 -16.82 12.85
CA PHE A 39 -11.01 -16.01 12.03
C PHE A 39 -12.47 -16.04 12.51
N GLN A 40 -12.84 -16.92 13.45
CA GLN A 40 -14.16 -16.89 14.08
C GLN A 40 -14.27 -15.71 15.05
N LYS A 41 -13.17 -15.37 15.73
CA LYS A 41 -13.10 -14.25 16.69
C LYS A 41 -12.50 -12.97 16.10
N THR A 42 -11.66 -13.09 15.08
CA THR A 42 -10.99 -11.94 14.45
C THR A 42 -11.82 -11.39 13.28
N ASN A 43 -12.36 -10.18 13.46
CA ASN A 43 -13.14 -9.52 12.40
C ASN A 43 -12.34 -8.54 11.52
N LEU A 44 -11.07 -8.30 11.85
CA LEU A 44 -10.27 -7.22 11.24
C LEU A 44 -10.21 -7.28 9.70
N TYR A 45 -10.21 -8.47 9.12
CA TYR A 45 -10.09 -8.70 7.67
C TYR A 45 -11.43 -8.65 6.91
N PHE A 46 -12.54 -8.58 7.64
CA PHE A 46 -13.89 -8.51 7.06
C PHE A 46 -14.45 -7.08 7.07
N TYR A 47 -13.87 -6.18 7.85
CA TYR A 47 -14.24 -4.77 7.89
C TYR A 47 -13.25 -3.90 7.12
N TRP A 48 -13.70 -2.69 6.76
CA TRP A 48 -12.82 -1.67 6.21
C TRP A 48 -11.90 -1.15 7.32
N SER A 49 -10.60 -1.38 7.16
CA SER A 49 -9.59 -0.98 8.15
C SER A 49 -8.95 0.34 7.73
N ARG A 50 -8.36 1.09 8.68
CA ARG A 50 -7.56 2.28 8.34
C ARG A 50 -6.43 1.97 7.36
N TRP A 51 -5.95 0.72 7.34
CA TRP A 51 -4.98 0.28 6.36
C TRP A 51 -5.47 0.45 4.92
N ASP A 52 -6.74 0.16 4.67
CA ASP A 52 -7.28 0.27 3.32
C ASP A 52 -7.45 1.72 2.91
N TYR A 53 -7.83 2.60 3.84
CA TYR A 53 -7.83 4.04 3.59
C TYR A 53 -6.43 4.55 3.23
N VAL A 54 -5.39 4.08 3.94
CA VAL A 54 -3.99 4.39 3.63
C VAL A 54 -3.61 3.88 2.24
N MET A 55 -4.06 2.68 1.85
CA MET A 55 -3.76 2.11 0.54
C MET A 55 -4.52 2.78 -0.60
N ILE A 56 -5.75 3.21 -0.37
CA ILE A 56 -6.52 4.04 -1.33
C ILE A 56 -5.83 5.39 -1.52
N ALA A 57 -5.43 6.06 -0.43
CA ALA A 57 -4.69 7.31 -0.51
C ALA A 57 -3.34 7.14 -1.24
N SER A 58 -2.63 6.04 -0.97
CA SER A 58 -1.38 5.69 -1.66
C SER A 58 -1.60 5.43 -3.15
N SER A 59 -2.70 4.79 -3.53
CA SER A 59 -3.06 4.54 -4.92
C SER A 59 -3.40 5.85 -5.64
N ALA A 60 -4.17 6.73 -5.01
CA ALA A 60 -4.46 8.07 -5.54
C ALA A 60 -3.18 8.91 -5.73
N TYR A 61 -2.28 8.90 -4.74
CA TYR A 61 -0.97 9.54 -4.85
C TYR A 61 -0.15 8.97 -6.01
N SER A 62 -0.13 7.64 -6.17
CA SER A 62 0.58 7.00 -7.27
C SER A 62 0.05 7.44 -8.63
N PHE A 63 -1.27 7.59 -8.78
CA PHE A 63 -1.89 8.08 -10.01
C PHE A 63 -1.46 9.52 -10.34
N LEU A 64 -1.37 10.38 -9.33
CA LEU A 64 -0.83 11.73 -9.49
C LEU A 64 0.64 11.70 -9.92
N CYS A 65 1.46 10.83 -9.33
CA CYS A 65 2.86 10.68 -9.72
C CYS A 65 3.03 10.18 -11.16
N ILE A 66 2.22 9.21 -11.59
CA ILE A 66 2.21 8.71 -12.98
C ILE A 66 1.82 9.82 -13.95
N THR A 67 0.80 10.60 -13.61
CA THR A 67 0.35 11.72 -14.43
C THR A 67 1.43 12.79 -14.53
N GLY A 68 2.08 13.12 -13.41
CA GLY A 68 3.24 14.01 -13.39
C GLY A 68 4.37 13.50 -14.31
N LEU A 69 4.75 12.23 -14.16
CA LEU A 69 5.76 11.59 -15.01
C LEU A 69 5.39 11.70 -16.50
N PHE A 70 4.14 11.39 -16.84
CA PHE A 70 3.64 11.44 -18.21
C PHE A 70 3.75 12.84 -18.82
N VAL A 71 3.42 13.89 -18.07
CA VAL A 71 3.55 15.28 -18.52
C VAL A 71 5.02 15.63 -18.82
N PHE A 72 5.96 15.22 -17.97
CA PHE A 72 7.39 15.45 -18.23
C PHE A 72 7.87 14.68 -19.46
N LEU A 73 7.44 13.43 -19.63
CA LEU A 73 7.80 12.63 -20.80
C LEU A 73 7.26 13.24 -22.11
N ILE A 74 6.04 13.78 -22.12
CA ILE A 74 5.48 14.49 -23.29
C ILE A 74 6.32 15.73 -23.64
N LYS A 75 6.88 16.41 -22.65
CA LYS A 75 7.76 17.58 -22.86
C LYS A 75 9.14 17.22 -23.41
N GLY A 76 9.43 15.92 -23.60
CA GLY A 76 10.74 15.44 -24.07
C GLY A 76 11.80 15.35 -22.96
N GLU A 77 11.39 15.49 -21.69
CA GLU A 77 12.28 15.34 -20.55
C GLU A 77 12.64 13.87 -20.34
N ASN A 78 13.88 13.61 -19.93
CA ASN A 78 14.42 12.26 -19.83
C ASN A 78 14.89 11.95 -18.40
N ILE A 79 15.52 10.79 -18.22
CA ILE A 79 15.98 10.29 -16.92
C ILE A 79 17.06 11.17 -16.26
N GLU A 80 17.67 12.12 -16.96
CA GLU A 80 18.64 13.05 -16.37
C GLU A 80 17.94 14.13 -15.53
N ASN A 81 16.66 14.40 -15.82
CA ASN A 81 15.87 15.36 -15.06
C ASN A 81 15.53 14.81 -13.66
N PRO A 82 15.89 15.51 -12.56
CA PRO A 82 15.61 15.06 -11.20
C PRO A 82 14.12 14.83 -10.91
N PHE A 83 13.22 15.58 -11.55
CA PHE A 83 11.78 15.39 -11.39
C PHE A 83 11.30 14.09 -12.04
N VAL A 84 11.79 13.77 -13.25
CA VAL A 84 11.48 12.50 -13.92
C VAL A 84 11.95 11.32 -13.06
N GLN A 85 13.17 11.38 -12.53
CA GLN A 85 13.69 10.37 -11.61
C GLN A 85 12.82 10.22 -10.34
N PHE A 86 12.42 11.34 -9.74
CA PHE A 86 11.55 11.35 -8.56
C PHE A 86 10.20 10.68 -8.86
N PHE A 87 9.49 11.14 -9.90
CA PHE A 87 8.17 10.61 -10.24
C PHE A 87 8.23 9.14 -10.66
N LEU A 88 9.29 8.73 -11.38
CA LEU A 88 9.51 7.34 -11.73
C LEU A 88 9.69 6.45 -10.49
N HIS A 89 10.50 6.89 -9.52
CA HIS A 89 10.66 6.16 -8.26
C HIS A 89 9.34 6.04 -7.48
N GLN A 90 8.61 7.14 -7.30
CA GLN A 90 7.32 7.13 -6.58
C GLN A 90 6.29 6.22 -7.26
N THR A 91 6.23 6.29 -8.59
CA THR A 91 5.35 5.48 -9.45
C THR A 91 5.68 3.99 -9.38
N PHE A 92 6.91 3.62 -9.05
CA PHE A 92 7.25 2.20 -8.86
C PHE A 92 6.90 1.72 -7.44
N VAL A 93 7.30 2.48 -6.42
CA VAL A 93 7.24 2.04 -5.02
C VAL A 93 5.80 1.94 -4.49
N PHE A 94 4.97 2.96 -4.66
CA PHE A 94 3.64 2.99 -4.06
C PHE A 94 2.64 2.05 -4.74
N PRO A 95 2.60 1.92 -6.07
CA PRO A 95 1.81 0.89 -6.74
C PRO A 95 2.20 -0.52 -6.32
N LEU A 96 3.50 -0.81 -6.21
CA LEU A 96 3.96 -2.12 -5.76
C LEU A 96 3.47 -2.42 -4.34
N LEU A 97 3.59 -1.45 -3.42
CA LEU A 97 3.11 -1.61 -2.04
C LEU A 97 1.60 -1.84 -1.97
N THR A 98 0.82 -1.02 -2.68
CA THR A 98 -0.65 -1.14 -2.71
C THR A 98 -1.11 -2.44 -3.33
N PHE A 99 -0.43 -2.90 -4.38
CA PHE A 99 -0.72 -4.17 -5.04
C PHE A 99 -0.44 -5.37 -4.14
N LEU A 100 0.71 -5.38 -3.46
CA LEU A 100 1.03 -6.41 -2.47
C LEU A 100 -0.02 -6.46 -1.36
N TRP A 101 -0.42 -5.30 -0.81
CA TRP A 101 -1.47 -5.26 0.20
C TRP A 101 -2.80 -5.81 -0.31
N PHE A 102 -3.19 -5.46 -1.54
CA PHE A 102 -4.43 -5.94 -2.14
C PHE A 102 -4.45 -7.48 -2.23
N ILE A 103 -3.34 -8.09 -2.69
CA ILE A 103 -3.20 -9.55 -2.73
C ILE A 103 -3.32 -10.16 -1.34
N PHE A 104 -2.59 -9.62 -0.35
CA PHE A 104 -2.66 -10.12 1.03
C PHE A 104 -4.07 -10.02 1.58
N ARG A 105 -4.75 -8.89 1.37
CA ARG A 105 -6.13 -8.69 1.84
C ARG A 105 -7.06 -9.72 1.23
N LEU A 106 -7.02 -9.93 -0.08
CA LEU A 106 -7.82 -10.96 -0.74
C LEU A 106 -7.56 -12.36 -0.16
N ALA A 107 -6.28 -12.73 -0.01
CA ALA A 107 -5.91 -14.05 0.52
C ALA A 107 -6.41 -14.26 1.96
N TYR A 108 -6.24 -13.28 2.85
CA TYR A 108 -6.68 -13.37 4.24
C TYR A 108 -8.19 -13.28 4.39
N THR A 109 -8.88 -12.45 3.61
CA THR A 109 -10.34 -12.39 3.61
C THR A 109 -10.92 -13.71 3.10
N TYR A 110 -10.42 -14.27 1.99
CA TYR A 110 -10.90 -15.56 1.47
C TYR A 110 -10.67 -16.71 2.44
N LYS A 111 -9.48 -16.77 3.04
CA LYS A 111 -9.17 -17.74 4.09
C LYS A 111 -10.11 -17.59 5.29
N GLY A 112 -10.37 -16.36 5.71
CA GLY A 112 -11.30 -16.06 6.79
C GLY A 112 -12.72 -16.53 6.48
N ILE A 113 -13.23 -16.26 5.26
CA ILE A 113 -14.57 -16.70 4.83
C ILE A 113 -14.66 -18.22 4.93
N LYS A 114 -13.69 -18.94 4.37
CA LYS A 114 -13.66 -20.41 4.35
C LYS A 114 -13.64 -21.03 5.76
N GLU A 115 -12.90 -20.43 6.69
CA GLU A 115 -12.81 -20.93 8.07
C GLU A 115 -14.05 -20.60 8.91
N ARG A 116 -14.75 -19.50 8.60
CA ARG A 116 -15.91 -19.04 9.38
C ARG A 116 -17.23 -19.64 8.89
N TRP A 117 -17.38 -19.84 7.58
CA TRP A 117 -18.58 -20.41 6.95
C TRP A 117 -18.23 -21.61 6.07
N PRO A 118 -17.77 -22.73 6.65
CA PRO A 118 -17.30 -23.90 5.89
C PRO A 118 -18.41 -24.64 5.12
N ASN A 119 -19.67 -24.36 5.42
CA ASN A 119 -20.84 -25.08 4.88
C ASN A 119 -21.72 -24.21 3.96
N GLU A 120 -21.38 -22.94 3.73
CA GLU A 120 -22.14 -22.04 2.84
C GLU A 120 -21.54 -21.93 1.43
N PHE A 121 -20.41 -22.60 1.17
CA PHE A 121 -19.69 -22.59 -0.10
C PHE A 121 -19.18 -23.99 -0.49
#